data_AF-L8GKU1-F1
#
_entry.id   AF-L8GKU1-F1
#
_cell.length_a   1.000
_cell.length_b   1.000
_cell.length_c   1.000
_cell.angle_alpha   90.00
_cell.angle_beta   90.00
_cell.angle_gamma   90.00
#
_symmetry.space_group_name_H-M   'P 1'
#
loop_
_entity.id
_entity.type
_entity.pdbx_description
1 polymer ?
#
loop_
_entity_poly.entity_id
_entity_poly.type
_entity_poly.pdbx_seq_one_letter_code
_entity_poly.pdbx_strand_id
1 'polypeptide(L)'
;MEADSRVECDARTVNGRDYVDPSVLMVNCTSRSKEPWCHGLSPFFLGPVSLYDGHVAKNVENAWQYAKVYKQHVDPVTGEPTAEYWEWALAGWANPDPVRFPMGRGAKPEYSYWDGKKYGYVAARKRIYAPLYASLVENSVAFKKLAKIYRQNKRLYLWDFDGYDHVSMGRTLQQVLDDPNKKMGHAFVLLMLLRGERLWETDDIPELDYDPKARERVPKPEPRGPLTSAGFLIKSADLYLVCHATNRKPPAATDGSWTISKGIVDADETPIEAAIRELKEETGIDLKGEEPLTSLIPAPDAQPINSYTVGKGAAKKTVLVYEIDDKEGLLRLHRTKELTCTSLIEGDYSPVHVRGLPELDAFSWVTQSDAQAMVFQSQKHLFGPVPERAPKAKAAKPRGQRGRGPAAAPEAEAEGSKDD
;
A
#
# COMPACT_ATOMS: atom_id res chain seq x y z
N MET A 1 -14.62 21.00 -33.96
CA MET A 1 -14.54 20.00 -32.88
C MET A 1 -14.55 20.77 -31.59
N GLU A 2 -15.72 20.97 -31.02
CA GLU A 2 -15.85 21.55 -29.68
C GLU A 2 -15.25 20.55 -28.69
N ALA A 3 -14.22 20.98 -27.96
CA ALA A 3 -13.73 20.22 -26.83
C ALA A 3 -14.88 20.11 -25.84
N ASP A 4 -15.41 18.89 -25.68
CA ASP A 4 -16.38 18.52 -24.67
C ASP A 4 -15.78 18.87 -23.30
N SER A 5 -16.11 20.07 -22.80
CA SER A 5 -15.71 20.60 -21.52
C SER A 5 -16.48 19.88 -20.42
N ARG A 6 -16.28 18.55 -20.31
CA ARG A 6 -16.73 17.77 -19.17
C ARG A 6 -16.01 18.31 -17.95
N VAL A 7 -16.68 19.26 -17.30
CA VAL A 7 -16.37 19.76 -15.97
C VAL A 7 -15.94 18.58 -15.11
N GLU A 8 -14.66 18.56 -14.72
CA GLU A 8 -14.08 17.61 -13.77
C GLU A 8 -15.03 17.51 -12.57
N CYS A 9 -15.79 16.42 -12.50
CA CYS A 9 -16.73 16.18 -11.42
C CYS A 9 -15.95 15.79 -10.17
N ASP A 10 -15.65 16.79 -9.37
CA ASP A 10 -14.65 16.77 -8.31
C ASP A 10 -15.18 16.22 -6.97
N ALA A 11 -16.28 15.45 -7.01
CA ALA A 11 -16.75 14.70 -5.86
C ALA A 11 -15.95 13.41 -5.70
N ARG A 12 -15.48 13.15 -4.47
CA ARG A 12 -14.63 12.00 -4.15
C ARG A 12 -15.10 11.33 -2.88
N THR A 13 -14.84 10.04 -2.78
CA THR A 13 -14.94 9.28 -1.53
C THR A 13 -13.63 9.38 -0.77
N VAL A 14 -13.66 9.48 0.55
CA VAL A 14 -12.46 9.53 1.41
C VAL A 14 -12.67 8.76 2.70
N ASN A 15 -11.58 8.41 3.37
CA ASN A 15 -11.57 7.87 4.73
C ASN A 15 -10.64 8.70 5.65
N GLY A 16 -10.49 8.28 6.91
CA GLY A 16 -9.64 8.98 7.89
C GLY A 16 -8.13 8.95 7.65
N ARG A 17 -7.65 8.39 6.54
CA ARG A 17 -6.23 8.31 6.15
C ARG A 17 -5.91 9.15 4.90
N ASP A 18 -6.94 9.58 4.19
CA ASP A 18 -6.77 10.38 2.98
C ASP A 18 -6.59 11.85 3.34
N TYR A 19 -5.88 12.60 2.50
CA TYR A 19 -5.84 14.05 2.60
C TYR A 19 -7.22 14.62 2.23
N VAL A 20 -7.68 15.58 3.03
CA VAL A 20 -8.96 16.27 2.81
C VAL A 20 -8.66 17.75 2.80
N ASP A 21 -8.88 18.38 1.65
CA ASP A 21 -8.83 19.85 1.53
C ASP A 21 -9.90 20.45 2.45
N PRO A 22 -9.53 21.22 3.50
CA PRO A 22 -10.47 21.75 4.47
C PRO A 22 -11.44 22.79 3.87
N SER A 23 -11.15 23.31 2.67
CA SER A 23 -12.06 24.21 1.95
C SER A 23 -13.20 23.47 1.25
N VAL A 24 -13.12 22.14 1.11
CA VAL A 24 -14.13 21.32 0.44
C VAL A 24 -15.11 20.76 1.46
N LEU A 25 -16.40 20.88 1.15
CA LEU A 25 -17.45 20.34 1.99
C LEU A 25 -17.33 18.82 2.12
N MET A 26 -17.30 18.32 3.35
CA MET A 26 -17.31 16.88 3.65
C MET A 26 -18.66 16.45 4.21
N VAL A 27 -19.25 15.42 3.61
CA VAL A 27 -20.47 14.76 4.08
C VAL A 27 -20.11 13.39 4.65
N ASN A 28 -20.28 13.22 5.96
CA ASN A 28 -20.15 11.91 6.61
C ASN A 28 -21.35 11.04 6.26
N CYS A 29 -21.13 9.99 5.48
CA CYS A 29 -22.19 9.10 4.98
C CYS A 29 -22.46 7.91 5.91
N THR A 30 -21.76 7.81 7.03
CA THR A 30 -21.82 6.63 7.91
C THR A 30 -22.89 6.77 9.00
N SER A 31 -23.19 5.65 9.67
CA SER A 31 -24.02 5.63 10.87
C SER A 31 -23.46 6.42 12.06
N ARG A 32 -22.20 6.89 11.98
CA ARG A 32 -21.58 7.73 13.01
C ARG A 32 -21.65 9.23 12.71
N SER A 33 -22.37 9.63 11.68
CA SER A 33 -22.55 11.06 11.40
C SER A 33 -23.25 11.75 12.57
N LYS A 34 -22.76 12.94 12.93
CA LYS A 34 -23.42 13.82 13.91
C LYS A 34 -24.64 14.51 13.33
N GLU A 35 -24.72 14.59 12.00
CA GLU A 35 -25.83 15.17 11.27
C GLU A 35 -26.94 14.13 11.10
N PRO A 36 -28.11 14.28 11.75
CA PRO A 36 -29.14 13.22 11.76
C PRO A 36 -29.62 12.83 10.36
N TRP A 37 -29.70 13.79 9.43
CA TRP A 37 -30.14 13.52 8.06
C TRP A 37 -29.17 12.58 7.31
N CYS A 38 -27.88 12.56 7.66
CA CYS A 38 -26.91 11.66 7.03
C CYS A 38 -27.13 10.18 7.40
N HIS A 39 -27.87 9.88 8.46
CA HIS A 39 -28.17 8.49 8.82
C HIS A 39 -28.96 7.78 7.72
N GLY A 40 -29.82 8.52 7.00
CA GLY A 40 -30.52 8.02 5.82
C GLY A 40 -29.63 7.75 4.60
N LEU A 41 -28.33 8.03 4.68
CA LEU A 41 -27.33 7.61 3.69
C LEU A 41 -26.64 6.30 4.08
N SER A 42 -26.81 5.81 5.31
CA SER A 42 -26.09 4.65 5.81
C SER A 42 -26.92 3.37 5.62
N PRO A 43 -26.32 2.25 5.16
CA PRO A 43 -27.03 0.98 4.99
C PRO A 43 -27.63 0.42 6.28
N PHE A 44 -27.17 0.91 7.44
CA PHE A 44 -27.66 0.54 8.77
C PHE A 44 -29.09 1.02 9.04
N PHE A 45 -29.54 2.08 8.36
CA PHE A 45 -30.85 2.71 8.59
C PHE A 45 -31.78 2.64 7.38
N LEU A 46 -31.29 2.10 6.25
CA LEU A 46 -32.08 1.92 5.04
C LEU A 46 -32.81 0.59 5.11
N GLY A 47 -34.13 0.63 5.22
CA GLY A 47 -35.00 -0.54 5.20
C GLY A 47 -36.46 -0.17 5.48
N PRO A 48 -37.38 -1.17 5.48
CA PRO A 48 -37.13 -2.58 5.20
C PRO A 48 -36.70 -2.85 3.75
N VAL A 49 -36.07 -4.00 3.51
CA VAL A 49 -35.56 -4.42 2.20
C VAL A 49 -36.31 -5.67 1.77
N SER A 50 -37.05 -5.58 0.67
CA SER A 50 -37.61 -6.77 0.00
C SER A 50 -36.48 -7.55 -0.65
N LEU A 51 -36.39 -8.84 -0.34
CA LEU A 51 -35.44 -9.78 -0.94
C LEU A 51 -36.19 -10.71 -1.91
N TYR A 52 -35.48 -11.70 -2.45
CA TYR A 52 -36.09 -12.77 -3.26
C TYR A 52 -37.00 -13.68 -2.42
N ASP A 53 -37.89 -14.43 -3.09
CA ASP A 53 -38.84 -15.36 -2.47
C ASP A 53 -39.71 -14.77 -1.35
N GLY A 54 -39.98 -13.47 -1.41
CA GLY A 54 -40.81 -12.77 -0.43
C GLY A 54 -40.15 -12.56 0.94
N HIS A 55 -38.86 -12.87 1.08
CA HIS A 55 -38.11 -12.58 2.29
C HIS A 55 -37.93 -11.06 2.48
N VAL A 56 -37.75 -10.64 3.73
CA VAL A 56 -37.56 -9.22 4.07
C VAL A 56 -36.44 -9.08 5.10
N ALA A 57 -35.46 -8.23 4.80
CA ALA A 57 -34.49 -7.78 5.80
C ALA A 57 -34.91 -6.45 6.43
N LYS A 58 -34.59 -6.24 7.70
CA LYS A 58 -34.90 -4.98 8.40
C LYS A 58 -34.09 -3.80 7.88
N ASN A 59 -32.88 -4.04 7.38
CA ASN A 59 -32.02 -3.02 6.81
C ASN A 59 -31.05 -3.60 5.75
N VAL A 60 -30.46 -2.73 4.92
CA VAL A 60 -29.52 -3.11 3.85
C VAL A 60 -28.28 -3.82 4.39
N GLU A 61 -27.78 -3.41 5.57
CA GLU A 61 -26.63 -4.09 6.18
C GLU A 61 -26.95 -5.57 6.46
N ASN A 62 -28.11 -5.87 7.05
CA ASN A 62 -28.52 -7.25 7.31
C ASN A 62 -28.82 -8.01 6.01
N ALA A 63 -29.48 -7.39 5.03
CA ALA A 63 -29.67 -7.99 3.71
C ALA A 63 -28.33 -8.46 3.10
N TRP A 64 -27.32 -7.59 3.13
CA TRP A 64 -26.00 -7.86 2.58
C TRP A 64 -25.19 -8.90 3.37
N GLN A 65 -25.19 -8.80 4.69
CA GLN A 65 -24.33 -9.62 5.54
C GLN A 65 -24.81 -11.06 5.62
N TYR A 66 -26.13 -11.25 5.64
CA TYR A 66 -26.76 -12.58 5.71
C TYR A 66 -27.01 -13.22 4.33
N ALA A 67 -26.79 -12.47 3.24
CA ALA A 67 -26.62 -13.07 1.91
C ALA A 67 -25.29 -13.84 1.75
N LYS A 68 -24.37 -13.78 2.72
CA LYS A 68 -23.06 -14.45 2.64
C LYS A 68 -23.12 -15.87 3.21
N VAL A 69 -22.55 -16.82 2.49
CA VAL A 69 -22.41 -18.21 2.92
C VAL A 69 -20.97 -18.46 3.36
N TYR A 70 -20.80 -19.03 4.54
CA TYR A 70 -19.50 -19.33 5.14
C TYR A 70 -19.24 -20.83 5.14
N LYS A 71 -17.99 -21.26 5.32
CA LYS A 71 -17.60 -22.67 5.25
C LYS A 71 -18.50 -23.65 6.02
N GLN A 72 -18.97 -23.28 7.21
CA GLN A 72 -19.87 -24.10 8.03
C GLN A 72 -21.33 -24.18 7.52
N HIS A 73 -21.70 -23.29 6.60
CA HIS A 73 -23.02 -23.18 5.98
C HIS A 73 -23.06 -23.77 4.56
N VAL A 74 -21.98 -24.43 4.12
CA VAL A 74 -21.86 -25.04 2.79
C VAL A 74 -21.88 -26.55 2.92
N ASP A 75 -22.77 -27.19 2.16
CA ASP A 75 -22.75 -28.64 2.00
C ASP A 75 -21.45 -29.07 1.30
N PRO A 76 -20.63 -29.95 1.90
CA PRO A 76 -19.31 -30.26 1.37
C PRO A 76 -19.35 -31.07 0.07
N VAL A 77 -20.49 -31.65 -0.31
CA VAL A 77 -20.67 -32.46 -1.51
C VAL A 77 -21.20 -31.61 -2.66
N THR A 78 -22.25 -30.82 -2.41
CA THR A 78 -22.94 -30.05 -3.45
C THR A 78 -22.41 -28.62 -3.58
N GLY A 79 -21.80 -28.08 -2.53
CA GLY A 79 -21.42 -26.67 -2.47
C GLY A 79 -22.61 -25.72 -2.40
N GLU A 80 -23.78 -26.22 -2.00
CA GLU A 80 -25.00 -25.44 -1.78
C GLU A 80 -25.17 -25.02 -0.32
N PRO A 81 -25.97 -23.97 -0.03
CA PRO A 81 -26.25 -23.59 1.35
C PRO A 81 -27.02 -24.69 2.10
N THR A 82 -26.61 -24.99 3.34
CA THR A 82 -27.26 -25.99 4.20
C THR A 82 -28.58 -25.48 4.80
N ALA A 83 -29.36 -26.33 5.47
CA ALA A 83 -30.52 -25.88 6.24
C ALA A 83 -30.14 -24.87 7.35
N GLU A 84 -29.00 -25.09 8.00
CA GLU A 84 -28.45 -24.18 9.02
C GLU A 84 -28.15 -22.77 8.47
N TYR A 85 -27.71 -22.67 7.20
CA TYR A 85 -27.58 -21.38 6.52
C TYR A 85 -28.90 -20.61 6.54
N TRP A 86 -29.99 -21.26 6.15
CA TRP A 86 -31.29 -20.63 6.01
C TRP A 86 -31.85 -20.18 7.35
N GLU A 87 -31.73 -21.01 8.39
CA GLU A 87 -32.10 -20.62 9.75
C GLU A 87 -31.31 -19.38 10.21
N TRP A 88 -29.99 -19.38 9.99
CA TRP A 88 -29.11 -18.26 10.33
C TRP A 88 -29.43 -16.99 9.52
N ALA A 89 -29.66 -17.12 8.21
CA ALA A 89 -29.93 -16.00 7.31
C ALA A 89 -31.30 -15.36 7.61
N LEU A 90 -32.34 -16.18 7.81
CA LEU A 90 -33.69 -15.71 8.16
C LEU A 90 -33.69 -14.96 9.50
N ALA A 91 -33.03 -15.50 10.52
CA ALA A 91 -32.88 -14.83 11.80
C ALA A 91 -32.12 -13.50 11.66
N GLY A 92 -31.08 -13.49 10.83
CA GLY A 92 -30.29 -12.29 10.54
C GLY A 92 -31.03 -11.19 9.79
N TRP A 93 -31.79 -11.55 8.76
CA TRP A 93 -32.65 -10.63 8.04
C TRP A 93 -33.74 -10.03 8.94
N ALA A 94 -34.30 -10.84 9.83
CA ALA A 94 -35.31 -10.40 10.80
C ALA A 94 -34.76 -9.52 11.93
N ASN A 95 -33.43 -9.51 12.16
CA ASN A 95 -32.80 -8.75 13.23
C ASN A 95 -33.03 -7.23 13.05
N PRO A 96 -33.61 -6.52 14.04
CA PRO A 96 -33.82 -5.08 13.94
C PRO A 96 -32.50 -4.29 13.94
N ASP A 97 -31.45 -4.82 14.57
CA ASP A 97 -30.17 -4.16 14.67
C ASP A 97 -29.26 -4.53 13.48
N PRO A 98 -28.57 -3.56 12.86
CA PRO A 98 -27.64 -3.83 11.77
C PRO A 98 -26.36 -4.53 12.26
N VAL A 99 -26.05 -5.70 11.70
CA VAL A 99 -24.91 -6.54 12.12
C VAL A 99 -23.83 -6.59 11.04
N ARG A 100 -22.75 -5.82 11.23
CA ARG A 100 -21.66 -5.72 10.22
C ARG A 100 -20.78 -6.95 10.07
N PHE A 101 -20.66 -7.77 11.11
CA PHE A 101 -19.77 -8.93 11.15
C PHE A 101 -20.44 -10.10 11.88
N PRO A 102 -21.50 -10.69 11.32
CA PRO A 102 -22.26 -11.72 12.03
C PRO A 102 -21.44 -12.99 12.32
N MET A 103 -20.36 -13.21 11.56
CA MET A 103 -19.40 -14.31 11.76
C MET A 103 -18.06 -13.86 12.37
N GLY A 104 -17.99 -12.64 12.91
CA GLY A 104 -16.76 -12.06 13.45
C GLY A 104 -15.88 -11.37 12.40
N ARG A 105 -14.99 -10.47 12.87
CA ARG A 105 -14.09 -9.72 11.99
C ARG A 105 -13.06 -10.65 11.37
N GLY A 106 -12.93 -10.60 10.05
CA GLY A 106 -11.96 -11.40 9.30
C GLY A 106 -12.49 -12.74 8.80
N ALA A 107 -13.72 -13.13 9.18
CA ALA A 107 -14.40 -14.27 8.57
C ALA A 107 -14.53 -14.04 7.06
N LYS A 108 -14.16 -15.06 6.28
CA LYS A 108 -14.19 -15.03 4.82
C LYS A 108 -15.39 -15.84 4.35
N PRO A 109 -16.34 -15.24 3.60
CA PRO A 109 -17.41 -16.01 2.98
C PRO A 109 -16.85 -16.81 1.80
N GLU A 110 -17.42 -17.99 1.58
CA GLU A 110 -17.16 -18.81 0.40
C GLU A 110 -17.75 -18.11 -0.84
N TYR A 111 -19.01 -17.69 -0.74
CA TYR A 111 -19.74 -16.92 -1.74
C TYR A 111 -20.89 -16.14 -1.09
N SER A 112 -21.63 -15.37 -1.89
CA SER A 112 -22.92 -14.81 -1.55
C SER A 112 -24.02 -15.54 -2.33
N TYR A 113 -25.09 -15.92 -1.65
CA TYR A 113 -26.23 -16.60 -2.26
C TYR A 113 -27.38 -15.62 -2.48
N TRP A 114 -27.96 -15.64 -3.67
CA TRP A 114 -29.08 -14.77 -4.01
C TRP A 114 -29.91 -15.36 -5.14
N ASP A 115 -31.20 -15.60 -4.88
CA ASP A 115 -32.18 -16.05 -5.88
C ASP A 115 -31.71 -17.29 -6.67
N GLY A 116 -31.33 -18.35 -5.95
CA GLY A 116 -30.84 -19.60 -6.57
C GLY A 116 -29.40 -19.55 -7.08
N LYS A 117 -28.71 -18.40 -6.98
CA LYS A 117 -27.39 -18.20 -7.60
C LYS A 117 -26.28 -17.92 -6.59
N LYS A 118 -25.08 -18.39 -6.92
CA LYS A 118 -23.84 -18.18 -6.15
C LYS A 118 -23.00 -17.08 -6.80
N TYR A 119 -22.70 -16.05 -6.03
CA TYR A 119 -21.93 -14.91 -6.46
C TYR A 119 -20.67 -14.73 -5.63
N GLY A 120 -19.57 -14.40 -6.29
CA GLY A 120 -18.31 -14.04 -5.66
C GLY A 120 -18.31 -12.56 -5.32
N TYR A 121 -17.21 -12.08 -4.75
CA TYR A 121 -17.24 -10.79 -4.08
C TYR A 121 -17.58 -9.58 -4.98
N VAL A 122 -17.09 -9.56 -6.23
CA VAL A 122 -17.41 -8.48 -7.19
C VAL A 122 -18.81 -8.64 -7.75
N ALA A 123 -19.17 -9.84 -8.22
CA ALA A 123 -20.50 -10.11 -8.77
C ALA A 123 -21.61 -9.87 -7.73
N ALA A 124 -21.40 -10.28 -6.47
CA ALA A 124 -22.33 -10.04 -5.38
C ALA A 124 -22.51 -8.55 -5.08
N ARG A 125 -21.44 -7.74 -5.18
CA ARG A 125 -21.54 -6.28 -5.05
C ARG A 125 -22.44 -5.68 -6.13
N LYS A 126 -22.29 -6.15 -7.37
CA LYS A 126 -23.07 -5.64 -8.52
C LYS A 126 -24.51 -6.16 -8.58
N ARG A 127 -24.74 -7.44 -8.24
CA ARG A 127 -26.05 -8.10 -8.37
C ARG A 127 -26.91 -7.99 -7.11
N ILE A 128 -26.29 -7.81 -5.94
CA ILE A 128 -26.99 -7.77 -4.66
C ILE A 128 -26.83 -6.39 -4.02
N TYR A 129 -25.62 -6.03 -3.63
CA TYR A 129 -25.42 -4.89 -2.73
C TYR A 129 -25.81 -3.54 -3.34
N ALA A 130 -25.20 -3.17 -4.47
CA ALA A 130 -25.40 -1.87 -5.08
C ALA A 130 -26.87 -1.64 -5.53
N PRO A 131 -27.55 -2.62 -6.18
CA PRO A 131 -28.98 -2.48 -6.50
C PRO A 131 -29.87 -2.29 -5.27
N LEU A 132 -29.72 -3.12 -4.23
CA LEU A 132 -30.53 -3.02 -3.02
C LEU A 132 -30.31 -1.68 -2.32
N TYR A 133 -29.06 -1.25 -2.18
CA TYR A 133 -28.74 0.03 -1.57
C TYR A 133 -29.28 1.20 -2.39
N ALA A 134 -29.06 1.21 -3.70
CA ALA A 134 -29.48 2.28 -4.61
C ALA A 134 -31.00 2.50 -4.58
N SER A 135 -31.76 1.42 -4.77
CA SER A 135 -33.24 1.46 -4.82
C SER A 135 -33.88 2.08 -3.56
N LEU A 136 -33.25 1.90 -2.39
CA LEU A 136 -33.73 2.48 -1.13
C LEU A 136 -33.20 3.90 -0.91
N VAL A 137 -31.89 4.11 -1.13
CA VAL A 137 -31.25 5.39 -0.80
C VAL A 137 -31.75 6.51 -1.70
N GLU A 138 -31.97 6.27 -3.00
CA GLU A 138 -32.40 7.30 -3.95
C GLU A 138 -33.74 7.93 -3.58
N ASN A 139 -34.62 7.13 -2.98
CA ASN A 139 -35.94 7.56 -2.56
C ASN A 139 -35.92 8.31 -1.22
N SER A 140 -34.82 8.21 -0.46
CA SER A 140 -34.68 8.82 0.86
C SER A 140 -34.60 10.36 0.80
N VAL A 141 -35.09 11.01 1.85
CA VAL A 141 -34.93 12.47 2.04
C VAL A 141 -33.45 12.84 2.12
N ALA A 142 -32.63 11.97 2.72
CA ALA A 142 -31.19 12.16 2.87
C ALA A 142 -30.48 12.26 1.53
N PHE A 143 -30.74 11.33 0.60
CA PHE A 143 -30.14 11.37 -0.72
C PHE A 143 -30.60 12.57 -1.55
N LYS A 144 -31.90 12.91 -1.50
CA LYS A 144 -32.41 14.12 -2.18
C LYS A 144 -31.69 15.38 -1.70
N LYS A 145 -31.41 15.46 -0.39
CA LYS A 145 -30.59 16.54 0.20
C LYS A 145 -29.14 16.48 -0.28
N LEU A 146 -28.52 15.30 -0.27
CA LEU A 146 -27.15 15.11 -0.78
C LEU A 146 -27.04 15.51 -2.26
N ALA A 147 -27.96 15.07 -3.11
CA ALA A 147 -28.02 15.42 -4.53
C ALA A 147 -28.23 16.92 -4.75
N LYS A 148 -28.99 17.61 -3.88
CA LYS A 148 -29.06 19.08 -3.90
C LYS A 148 -27.72 19.70 -3.55
N ILE A 149 -27.05 19.24 -2.48
CA ILE A 149 -25.72 19.70 -2.08
C ILE A 149 -24.72 19.52 -3.21
N TYR A 150 -24.70 18.35 -3.86
CA TYR A 150 -23.81 18.04 -4.98
C TYR A 150 -24.07 18.91 -6.22
N ARG A 151 -25.34 19.17 -6.56
CA ARG A 151 -25.66 20.09 -7.66
C ARG A 151 -25.19 21.52 -7.39
N GLN A 152 -25.27 21.96 -6.14
CA GLN A 152 -24.80 23.28 -5.71
C GLN A 152 -23.27 23.35 -5.58
N ASN A 153 -22.64 22.24 -5.17
CA ASN A 153 -21.23 22.10 -4.88
C ASN A 153 -20.70 20.90 -5.66
N LYS A 154 -20.21 21.14 -6.88
CA LYS A 154 -19.67 20.07 -7.75
C LYS A 154 -18.46 19.35 -7.12
N ARG A 155 -17.79 20.00 -6.16
CA ARG A 155 -16.66 19.51 -5.38
C ARG A 155 -17.10 19.24 -3.94
N LEU A 156 -17.10 17.96 -3.54
CA LEU A 156 -17.40 17.54 -2.17
C LEU A 156 -16.73 16.20 -1.83
N TYR A 157 -16.51 15.97 -0.55
CA TYR A 157 -16.00 14.69 -0.04
C TYR A 157 -17.12 13.87 0.60
N LEU A 158 -17.29 12.63 0.18
CA LEU A 158 -18.12 11.63 0.84
C LEU A 158 -17.25 10.79 1.77
N TRP A 159 -17.41 10.97 3.07
CA TRP A 159 -16.61 10.23 4.05
C TRP A 159 -17.25 8.89 4.42
N ASP A 160 -16.45 7.83 4.36
CA ASP A 160 -16.82 6.44 4.67
C ASP A 160 -15.61 5.70 5.29
N PHE A 161 -15.87 4.72 6.17
CA PHE A 161 -14.83 3.88 6.75
C PHE A 161 -14.07 3.06 5.71
N ASP A 162 -14.78 2.56 4.70
CA ASP A 162 -14.21 1.77 3.59
C ASP A 162 -14.11 2.62 2.30
N GLY A 163 -14.30 3.93 2.39
CA GLY A 163 -14.03 4.89 1.32
C GLY A 163 -12.53 5.05 1.08
N TYR A 164 -12.13 5.62 -0.04
CA TYR A 164 -10.76 6.07 -0.30
C TYR A 164 -10.74 6.99 -1.53
N ASP A 165 -9.72 7.86 -1.63
CA ASP A 165 -9.59 8.75 -2.78
C ASP A 165 -9.14 7.98 -4.04
N HIS A 166 -10.11 7.44 -4.77
CA HIS A 166 -9.89 6.71 -6.01
C HIS A 166 -9.28 7.59 -7.12
N VAL A 167 -9.53 8.90 -7.12
CA VAL A 167 -8.99 9.82 -8.12
C VAL A 167 -7.48 9.99 -7.93
N SER A 168 -7.05 10.24 -6.69
CA SER A 168 -5.62 10.32 -6.35
C SER A 168 -4.88 8.99 -6.57
N MET A 169 -5.61 7.88 -6.67
CA MET A 169 -5.06 6.57 -7.05
C MET A 169 -5.03 6.31 -8.56
N GLY A 170 -5.47 7.26 -9.39
CA GLY A 170 -5.60 7.06 -10.84
C GLY A 170 -6.63 5.99 -11.22
N ARG A 171 -7.67 5.78 -10.40
CA ARG A 171 -8.68 4.75 -10.61
C ARG A 171 -10.04 5.32 -10.98
N THR A 172 -10.75 4.63 -11.88
CA THR A 172 -12.14 4.92 -12.21
C THR A 172 -13.10 4.28 -11.19
N LEU A 173 -14.35 4.75 -11.14
CA LEU A 173 -15.39 4.12 -10.31
C LEU A 173 -15.68 2.68 -10.76
N GLN A 174 -15.55 2.39 -12.05
CA GLN A 174 -15.67 1.02 -12.58
C GLN A 174 -14.57 0.13 -12.00
N GLN A 175 -13.32 0.59 -12.03
CA GLN A 175 -12.19 -0.15 -11.43
C GLN A 175 -12.35 -0.33 -9.92
N VAL A 176 -12.94 0.64 -9.22
CA VAL A 176 -13.28 0.49 -7.79
C VAL A 176 -14.32 -0.61 -7.57
N LEU A 177 -15.38 -0.62 -8.38
CA LEU A 177 -16.45 -1.60 -8.31
C LEU A 177 -15.93 -3.02 -8.63
N ASP A 178 -15.01 -3.11 -9.58
CA ASP A 178 -14.47 -4.36 -10.11
C ASP A 178 -13.28 -4.93 -9.32
N ASP A 179 -12.69 -4.17 -8.38
CA ASP A 179 -11.52 -4.64 -7.64
C ASP A 179 -11.92 -5.72 -6.61
N PRO A 180 -11.44 -6.98 -6.75
CA PRO A 180 -11.75 -8.05 -5.81
C PRO A 180 -10.91 -7.95 -4.51
N ASN A 181 -9.82 -7.21 -4.52
CA ASN A 181 -8.82 -7.13 -3.46
C ASN A 181 -9.01 -5.91 -2.55
N LYS A 182 -9.75 -4.90 -3.03
CA LYS A 182 -10.04 -3.70 -2.26
C LYS A 182 -11.50 -3.66 -1.81
N LYS A 183 -11.70 -3.26 -0.56
CA LYS A 183 -13.04 -3.01 -0.02
C LYS A 183 -13.65 -1.81 -0.72
N MET A 184 -14.97 -1.82 -0.87
CA MET A 184 -15.73 -0.70 -1.41
C MET A 184 -16.81 -0.34 -0.40
N GLY A 185 -16.72 0.85 0.22
CA GLY A 185 -17.77 1.41 1.05
C GLY A 185 -19.00 1.87 0.26
N HIS A 186 -20.13 2.10 0.93
CA HIS A 186 -21.37 2.53 0.29
C HIS A 186 -21.28 3.94 -0.30
N ALA A 187 -20.37 4.78 0.20
CA ALA A 187 -20.15 6.10 -0.37
C ALA A 187 -19.74 6.07 -1.85
N PHE A 188 -19.15 4.97 -2.35
CA PHE A 188 -18.90 4.81 -3.78
C PHE A 188 -20.19 4.66 -4.58
N VAL A 189 -21.18 3.92 -4.06
CA VAL A 189 -22.49 3.78 -4.71
C VAL A 189 -23.22 5.13 -4.70
N LEU A 190 -23.15 5.88 -3.60
CA LEU A 190 -23.66 7.27 -3.56
C LEU A 190 -23.01 8.15 -4.62
N LEU A 191 -21.68 8.08 -4.77
CA LEU A 191 -20.96 8.85 -5.78
C LEU A 191 -21.38 8.50 -7.20
N MET A 192 -21.52 7.20 -7.50
CA MET A 192 -22.04 6.72 -8.80
C MET A 192 -23.45 7.29 -9.05
N LEU A 193 -24.36 7.20 -8.08
CA LEU A 193 -25.72 7.76 -8.20
C LEU A 193 -25.73 9.28 -8.40
N LEU A 194 -24.88 10.02 -7.67
CA LEU A 194 -24.76 11.47 -7.85
C LEU A 194 -24.30 11.86 -9.25
N ARG A 195 -23.46 11.02 -9.87
CA ARG A 195 -22.99 11.19 -11.26
C ARG A 195 -23.97 10.66 -12.30
N GLY A 196 -25.07 10.04 -11.89
CA GLY A 196 -26.00 9.37 -12.81
C GLY A 196 -25.42 8.08 -13.42
N GLU A 197 -24.40 7.51 -12.79
CA GLU A 197 -23.74 6.28 -13.23
C GLU A 197 -24.33 5.08 -12.47
N ARG A 198 -24.79 4.05 -13.20
CA ARG A 198 -25.28 2.78 -12.63
C ARG A 198 -24.40 1.63 -13.11
N LEU A 199 -23.13 1.68 -12.72
CA LEU A 199 -22.07 0.79 -13.20
C LEU A 199 -22.31 -0.71 -12.88
N TRP A 200 -23.25 -1.01 -11.97
CA TRP A 200 -23.67 -2.36 -11.64
C TRP A 200 -24.79 -2.93 -12.52
N GLU A 201 -25.43 -2.11 -13.38
CA GLU A 201 -26.50 -2.53 -14.29
C GLU A 201 -25.96 -3.03 -15.65
N THR A 202 -24.74 -3.54 -15.66
CA THR A 202 -24.13 -4.11 -16.87
C THR A 202 -24.56 -5.56 -17.05
N ASP A 203 -24.85 -5.96 -18.28
CA ASP A 203 -25.23 -7.34 -18.60
C ASP A 203 -24.05 -8.31 -18.47
N ASP A 204 -22.82 -7.80 -18.64
CA ASP A 204 -21.55 -8.54 -18.60
C ASP A 204 -21.04 -8.78 -17.16
N ILE A 205 -21.90 -9.30 -16.28
CA ILE A 205 -21.46 -9.81 -14.98
C ILE A 205 -21.48 -11.32 -15.09
N PRO A 206 -20.32 -11.98 -15.28
CA PRO A 206 -20.27 -13.43 -15.35
C PRO A 206 -20.89 -13.99 -14.07
N GLU A 207 -21.90 -14.85 -14.22
CA GLU A 207 -22.25 -15.78 -13.17
C GLU A 207 -20.99 -16.55 -12.83
N LEU A 208 -20.71 -16.71 -11.53
CA LEU A 208 -19.47 -17.35 -11.17
C LEU A 208 -19.51 -18.79 -11.67
N ASP A 209 -18.57 -19.12 -12.54
CA ASP A 209 -17.97 -20.44 -12.54
C ASP A 209 -17.17 -20.51 -11.23
N TYR A 210 -17.87 -20.80 -10.13
CA TYR A 210 -17.29 -20.93 -8.79
C TYR A 210 -16.31 -22.10 -8.82
N ASP A 211 -15.05 -21.79 -9.13
CA ASP A 211 -13.93 -22.67 -8.86
C ASP A 211 -13.41 -22.37 -7.45
N PRO A 212 -13.73 -23.21 -6.44
CA PRO A 212 -13.19 -23.06 -5.09
C PRO A 212 -11.65 -23.06 -5.05
N LYS A 213 -10.98 -23.53 -6.12
CA LYS A 213 -9.52 -23.49 -6.28
C LYS A 213 -8.99 -22.19 -6.88
N ALA A 214 -9.78 -21.39 -7.58
CA ALA A 214 -9.31 -20.14 -8.20
C ALA A 214 -8.92 -19.04 -7.18
N ARG A 215 -9.35 -19.18 -5.92
CA ARG A 215 -8.85 -18.35 -4.80
C ARG A 215 -7.47 -18.79 -4.30
N GLU A 216 -7.02 -19.99 -4.64
CA GLU A 216 -5.65 -20.39 -4.37
C GLU A 216 -4.72 -19.79 -5.44
N ARG A 217 -4.04 -18.72 -5.00
CA ARG A 217 -2.80 -18.19 -5.60
C ARG A 217 -3.04 -17.41 -6.89
N VAL A 218 -3.33 -16.11 -6.74
CA VAL A 218 -2.49 -15.16 -7.48
C VAL A 218 -1.05 -15.58 -7.14
N PRO A 219 -0.23 -16.04 -8.11
CA PRO A 219 1.12 -16.44 -7.81
C PRO A 219 1.77 -15.27 -7.09
N LYS A 220 2.27 -15.54 -5.88
CA LYS A 220 3.07 -14.57 -5.16
C LYS A 220 4.16 -14.15 -6.16
N PRO A 221 4.34 -12.86 -6.46
CA PRO A 221 5.36 -12.44 -7.42
C PRO A 221 6.64 -13.16 -7.05
N GLU A 222 7.31 -13.75 -8.05
CA GLU A 222 8.50 -14.55 -7.81
C GLU A 222 9.43 -13.78 -6.86
N PRO A 223 10.04 -14.46 -5.87
CA PRO A 223 10.91 -13.79 -4.92
C PRO A 223 11.99 -13.05 -5.72
N ARG A 224 11.93 -11.72 -5.72
CA ARG A 224 12.98 -10.89 -6.31
C ARG A 224 14.28 -11.31 -5.64
N GLY A 225 15.31 -11.56 -6.44
CA GLY A 225 16.64 -11.88 -5.92
C GLY A 225 17.13 -10.80 -4.95
N PRO A 226 18.24 -11.05 -4.22
CA PRO A 226 18.82 -10.05 -3.34
C PRO A 226 18.99 -8.72 -4.08
N LEU A 227 18.33 -7.67 -3.58
CA LEU A 227 18.38 -6.35 -4.20
C LEU A 227 19.68 -5.65 -3.81
N THR A 228 20.29 -4.97 -4.78
CA THR A 228 21.44 -4.08 -4.54
C THR A 228 20.99 -2.65 -4.75
N SER A 229 21.42 -1.77 -3.85
CA SER A 229 21.32 -0.32 -3.98
C SER A 229 22.71 0.29 -3.91
N ALA A 230 22.89 1.45 -4.48
CA ALA A 230 24.14 2.21 -4.40
C ALA A 230 23.87 3.70 -4.21
N GLY A 231 24.81 4.41 -3.59
CA GLY A 231 24.68 5.84 -3.30
C GLY A 231 25.98 6.46 -2.80
N PHE A 232 25.94 7.77 -2.50
CA PHE A 232 27.11 8.54 -2.11
C PHE A 232 27.04 9.06 -0.67
N LEU A 233 28.14 8.91 0.07
CA LEU A 233 28.47 9.76 1.21
C LEU A 233 29.21 10.99 0.67
N ILE A 234 28.55 12.14 0.72
CA ILE A 234 29.08 13.38 0.13
C ILE A 234 29.57 14.29 1.25
N LYS A 235 30.87 14.61 1.18
CA LYS A 235 31.53 15.58 2.04
C LYS A 235 31.98 16.76 1.18
N SER A 236 31.56 17.97 1.55
CA SER A 236 31.93 19.21 0.87
C SER A 236 32.49 20.18 1.92
N ALA A 237 33.79 20.45 1.84
CA ALA A 237 34.60 20.99 2.92
C ALA A 237 34.40 20.19 4.24
N ASP A 238 33.86 20.80 5.30
CA ASP A 238 33.64 20.16 6.60
C ASP A 238 32.18 19.71 6.85
N LEU A 239 31.33 19.77 5.82
CA LEU A 239 29.91 19.43 5.93
C LEU A 239 29.56 18.22 5.08
N TYR A 240 28.51 17.52 5.50
CA TYR A 240 27.92 16.39 4.80
C TYR A 240 26.54 16.76 4.28
N LEU A 241 26.23 16.30 3.06
CA LEU A 241 24.88 16.38 2.53
C LEU A 241 24.04 15.24 3.09
N VAL A 242 22.91 15.58 3.69
CA VAL A 242 21.85 14.64 4.09
C VAL A 242 20.53 15.06 3.46
N CYS A 243 19.69 14.07 3.14
CA CYS A 243 18.40 14.27 2.50
C CYS A 243 17.30 13.64 3.35
N HIS A 244 16.16 14.32 3.51
CA HIS A 244 15.04 13.81 4.29
C HIS A 244 14.13 12.98 3.39
N ALA A 245 13.91 11.72 3.77
CA ALA A 245 13.00 10.84 3.05
C ALA A 245 11.55 11.28 3.29
N THR A 246 10.84 11.53 2.18
CA THR A 246 9.47 12.05 2.23
C THR A 246 8.56 11.13 3.03
N ASN A 247 7.91 11.72 4.02
CA ASN A 247 7.05 11.00 4.94
C ASN A 247 5.86 11.86 5.39
N ARG A 248 5.11 11.40 6.40
CA ARG A 248 3.91 12.11 6.89
C ARG A 248 4.20 13.39 7.67
N LYS A 249 5.40 13.52 8.24
CA LYS A 249 5.75 14.58 9.16
C LYS A 249 6.63 15.60 8.42
N PRO A 250 6.49 16.89 8.74
CA PRO A 250 7.45 17.88 8.30
C PRO A 250 8.87 17.48 8.72
N PRO A 251 9.89 17.72 7.87
CA PRO A 251 11.27 17.40 8.18
C PRO A 251 11.71 18.03 9.50
N ALA A 252 12.27 17.22 10.40
CA ALA A 252 12.90 17.67 11.63
C ALA A 252 14.26 17.00 11.77
N ALA A 253 15.26 17.71 12.29
CA ALA A 253 16.62 17.15 12.46
C ALA A 253 16.65 15.89 13.34
N THR A 254 15.64 15.63 14.15
CA THR A 254 15.61 14.51 15.10
C THR A 254 14.57 13.44 14.77
N ASP A 255 13.91 13.51 13.61
CA ASP A 255 12.88 12.53 13.25
C ASP A 255 13.45 11.17 12.78
N GLY A 256 14.78 11.08 12.60
CA GLY A 256 15.46 9.87 12.16
C GLY A 256 15.11 9.43 10.74
N SER A 257 14.59 10.33 9.92
CA SER A 257 14.15 10.08 8.53
C SER A 257 15.11 10.65 7.50
N TRP A 258 16.28 11.12 7.93
CA TRP A 258 17.35 11.60 7.05
C TRP A 258 18.23 10.46 6.53
N THR A 259 18.79 10.64 5.35
CA THR A 259 19.57 9.62 4.66
C THR A 259 20.59 10.21 3.70
N ILE A 260 21.49 9.37 3.18
CA ILE A 260 22.28 9.68 1.99
C ILE A 260 21.47 9.40 0.73
N SER A 261 21.79 10.09 -0.37
CA SER A 261 21.23 9.77 -1.68
C SER A 261 21.65 8.36 -2.12
N LYS A 262 20.69 7.54 -2.54
CA LYS A 262 20.86 6.14 -2.96
C LYS A 262 19.57 5.58 -3.57
N GLY A 263 19.70 4.67 -4.53
CA GLY A 263 18.58 3.87 -5.03
C GLY A 263 19.00 2.53 -5.58
N ILE A 264 18.09 1.83 -6.28
CA ILE A 264 18.29 0.44 -6.72
C ILE A 264 19.24 0.44 -7.93
N VAL A 265 20.12 -0.57 -7.99
CA VAL A 265 20.97 -0.80 -9.17
C VAL A 265 20.17 -1.58 -10.20
N ASP A 266 19.98 -1.00 -11.37
CA ASP A 266 19.30 -1.64 -12.49
C ASP A 266 20.17 -2.72 -13.16
N ALA A 267 19.56 -3.54 -14.02
CA ALA A 267 20.22 -4.73 -14.58
C ALA A 267 21.35 -4.41 -15.57
N ASP A 268 21.34 -3.22 -16.15
CA ASP A 268 22.23 -2.74 -17.21
C ASP A 268 23.20 -1.65 -16.77
N GLU A 269 23.30 -1.37 -15.46
CA GLU A 269 24.22 -0.37 -14.91
C GLU A 269 25.14 -0.95 -13.82
N THR A 270 26.32 -0.34 -13.67
CA THR A 270 27.20 -0.60 -12.54
C THR A 270 26.69 0.10 -11.27
N PRO A 271 27.08 -0.36 -10.07
CA PRO A 271 26.67 0.31 -8.84
C PRO A 271 27.11 1.78 -8.73
N ILE A 272 28.26 2.15 -9.31
CA ILE A 272 28.69 3.56 -9.31
C ILE A 272 27.84 4.40 -10.28
N GLU A 273 27.44 3.84 -11.43
CA GLU A 273 26.53 4.52 -12.35
C GLU A 273 25.15 4.73 -11.72
N ALA A 274 24.63 3.71 -11.02
CA ALA A 274 23.42 3.83 -10.22
C ALA A 274 23.54 4.95 -9.19
N ALA A 275 24.65 5.01 -8.43
CA ALA A 275 24.87 6.08 -7.46
C ALA A 275 24.88 7.49 -8.10
N ILE A 276 25.44 7.63 -9.30
CA ILE A 276 25.45 8.91 -10.05
C ILE A 276 24.06 9.28 -10.55
N ARG A 277 23.32 8.32 -11.11
CA ARG A 277 21.94 8.51 -11.56
C ARG A 277 21.04 8.95 -10.41
N GLU A 278 21.10 8.22 -9.31
CA GLU A 278 20.31 8.48 -8.10
C GLU A 278 20.66 9.84 -7.50
N LEU A 279 21.94 10.21 -7.42
CA LEU A 279 22.34 11.54 -6.94
C LEU A 279 21.68 12.66 -7.76
N LYS A 280 21.65 12.51 -9.08
CA LYS A 280 21.00 13.48 -9.96
C LYS A 280 19.48 13.49 -9.77
N GLU A 281 18.84 12.33 -9.72
CA GLU A 281 17.39 12.20 -9.58
C GLU A 281 16.88 12.70 -8.22
N GLU A 282 17.63 12.44 -7.15
CA GLU A 282 17.25 12.71 -5.77
C GLU A 282 17.64 14.12 -5.30
N THR A 283 18.70 14.72 -5.85
CA THR A 283 19.23 16.01 -5.36
C THR A 283 19.37 17.08 -6.44
N GLY A 284 19.27 16.71 -7.72
CA GLY A 284 19.53 17.59 -8.85
C GLY A 284 21.02 17.81 -9.17
N ILE A 285 21.95 17.23 -8.40
CA ILE A 285 23.39 17.36 -8.63
C ILE A 285 23.80 16.47 -9.82
N ASP A 286 24.14 17.10 -10.95
CA ASP A 286 24.59 16.41 -12.16
C ASP A 286 26.12 16.42 -12.29
N LEU A 287 26.77 15.42 -11.67
CA LEU A 287 28.24 15.30 -11.72
C LEU A 287 28.81 15.19 -13.14
N LYS A 288 28.04 14.66 -14.11
CA LYS A 288 28.49 14.46 -15.49
C LYS A 288 28.20 15.66 -16.39
N GLY A 289 27.13 16.40 -16.10
CA GLY A 289 26.64 17.52 -16.91
C GLY A 289 27.24 18.88 -16.54
N GLU A 290 27.86 19.01 -15.37
CA GLU A 290 28.30 20.30 -14.83
C GLU A 290 29.81 20.31 -14.60
N GLU A 291 30.56 21.02 -15.46
CA GLU A 291 31.92 21.44 -15.12
C GLU A 291 31.84 22.51 -14.01
N PRO A 292 32.58 22.38 -12.89
CA PRO A 292 33.77 21.55 -12.65
C PRO A 292 33.55 20.22 -11.88
N LEU A 293 32.30 19.78 -11.69
CA LEU A 293 31.95 18.64 -10.81
C LEU A 293 32.39 17.28 -11.36
N THR A 294 32.67 17.19 -12.66
CA THR A 294 33.17 15.96 -13.31
C THR A 294 34.44 15.41 -12.65
N SER A 295 35.28 16.30 -12.12
CA SER A 295 36.49 15.94 -11.37
C SER A 295 36.23 15.23 -10.03
N LEU A 296 35.00 15.30 -9.51
CA LEU A 296 34.58 14.66 -8.26
C LEU A 296 34.04 13.24 -8.47
N ILE A 297 33.84 12.80 -9.72
CA ILE A 297 33.34 11.45 -10.04
C ILE A 297 34.40 10.43 -9.64
N PRO A 298 34.10 9.45 -8.76
CA PRO A 298 35.04 8.40 -8.45
C PRO A 298 35.36 7.56 -9.69
N ALA A 299 36.56 6.97 -9.73
CA ALA A 299 36.96 6.12 -10.85
C ALA A 299 35.96 4.96 -11.07
N PRO A 300 35.73 4.51 -12.32
CA PRO A 300 34.76 3.45 -12.59
C PRO A 300 35.02 2.12 -11.83
N ASP A 301 36.26 1.86 -11.45
CA ASP A 301 36.71 0.69 -10.68
C ASP A 301 36.80 0.94 -9.16
N ALA A 302 36.40 2.14 -8.70
CA ALA A 302 36.38 2.48 -7.29
C ALA A 302 35.59 1.44 -6.50
N GLN A 303 36.14 1.08 -5.34
CA GLN A 303 35.47 0.18 -4.41
C GLN A 303 34.60 1.02 -3.45
N PRO A 304 33.42 0.51 -3.04
CA PRO A 304 32.62 1.21 -2.05
C PRO A 304 33.42 1.34 -0.74
N ILE A 305 33.36 2.52 -0.13
CA ILE A 305 34.00 2.78 1.16
C ILE A 305 33.30 2.02 2.30
N ASN A 306 32.03 1.68 2.11
CA ASN A 306 31.24 0.92 3.06
C ASN A 306 30.12 0.13 2.37
N SER A 307 29.59 -0.88 3.05
CA SER A 307 28.39 -1.59 2.64
C SER A 307 27.59 -2.06 3.85
N TYR A 308 26.27 -1.94 3.79
CA TYR A 308 25.39 -2.45 4.85
C TYR A 308 24.13 -3.08 4.24
N THR A 309 23.45 -3.89 5.03
CA THR A 309 22.22 -4.55 4.60
C THR A 309 21.02 -4.04 5.39
N VAL A 310 19.93 -3.76 4.70
CA VAL A 310 18.63 -3.42 5.27
C VAL A 310 17.57 -4.46 4.91
N GLY A 311 16.48 -4.52 5.67
CA GLY A 311 15.38 -5.47 5.46
C GLY A 311 15.58 -6.83 6.12
N LYS A 312 14.60 -7.73 5.95
CA LYS A 312 14.58 -9.09 6.52
C LYS A 312 14.08 -10.10 5.48
N GLY A 313 14.58 -11.33 5.55
CA GLY A 313 14.13 -12.44 4.70
C GLY A 313 14.34 -12.15 3.20
N ALA A 314 13.32 -12.43 2.39
CA ALA A 314 13.36 -12.19 0.94
C ALA A 314 13.38 -10.69 0.55
N ALA A 315 13.10 -9.77 1.48
CA ALA A 315 13.19 -8.32 1.26
C ALA A 315 14.55 -7.73 1.68
N LYS A 316 15.59 -8.57 1.77
CA LYS A 316 16.94 -8.15 2.14
C LYS A 316 17.57 -7.36 0.98
N LYS A 317 18.09 -6.17 1.29
CA LYS A 317 18.73 -5.27 0.32
C LYS A 317 20.13 -4.87 0.80
N THR A 318 21.13 -5.02 -0.04
CA THR A 318 22.50 -4.54 0.22
C THR A 318 22.67 -3.14 -0.35
N VAL A 319 23.24 -2.22 0.44
CA VAL A 319 23.56 -0.86 0.00
C VAL A 319 25.08 -0.71 -0.07
N LEU A 320 25.58 -0.32 -1.23
CA LEU A 320 26.98 0.03 -1.49
C LEU A 320 27.15 1.55 -1.39
N VAL A 321 28.15 2.02 -0.64
CA VAL A 321 28.36 3.45 -0.41
C VAL A 321 29.70 3.87 -0.97
N TYR A 322 29.68 4.85 -1.87
CA TYR A 322 30.85 5.51 -2.43
C TYR A 322 31.06 6.86 -1.74
N GLU A 323 32.27 7.42 -1.82
CA GLU A 323 32.60 8.71 -1.22
C GLU A 323 32.83 9.76 -2.30
N ILE A 324 32.32 10.96 -2.05
CA ILE A 324 32.73 12.18 -2.77
C ILE A 324 33.34 13.12 -1.72
N ASP A 325 34.64 13.39 -1.86
CA ASP A 325 35.39 14.31 -0.99
C ASP A 325 35.71 15.61 -1.75
N ASP A 326 34.77 16.54 -1.72
CA ASP A 326 34.85 17.86 -2.33
C ASP A 326 35.51 18.87 -1.37
N LYS A 327 36.85 18.82 -1.32
CA LYS A 327 37.66 19.65 -0.40
C LYS A 327 37.48 21.15 -0.60
N GLU A 328 37.25 21.57 -1.84
CA GLU A 328 37.12 22.98 -2.23
C GLU A 328 35.71 23.53 -1.99
N GLY A 329 34.75 22.68 -1.60
CA GLY A 329 33.39 23.09 -1.32
C GLY A 329 32.57 23.41 -2.57
N LEU A 330 32.98 22.91 -3.74
CA LEU A 330 32.35 23.17 -5.04
C LEU A 330 30.88 22.79 -5.02
N LEU A 331 30.49 21.61 -4.51
CA LEU A 331 29.10 21.15 -4.48
C LEU A 331 28.19 22.10 -3.69
N ARG A 332 28.68 22.62 -2.57
CA ARG A 332 27.95 23.59 -1.75
C ARG A 332 27.87 24.96 -2.42
N LEU A 333 28.91 25.37 -3.15
CA LEU A 333 28.95 26.66 -3.84
C LEU A 333 28.19 26.65 -5.17
N HIS A 334 28.16 25.50 -5.85
CA HIS A 334 27.73 25.41 -7.25
C HIS A 334 26.23 25.63 -7.44
N ARG A 335 25.38 25.27 -6.47
CA ARG A 335 23.92 25.49 -6.59
C ARG A 335 23.12 25.20 -5.31
N THR A 336 23.56 25.64 -4.13
CA THR A 336 22.78 25.48 -2.87
C THR A 336 21.37 26.10 -2.87
N LYS A 337 20.92 26.72 -3.96
CA LYS A 337 19.58 27.29 -4.07
C LYS A 337 18.51 26.35 -4.66
N GLU A 338 18.86 25.22 -5.27
CA GLU A 338 17.85 24.38 -5.95
C GLU A 338 18.13 22.87 -5.83
N LEU A 339 18.52 22.39 -4.64
CA LEU A 339 18.45 20.95 -4.40
C LEU A 339 16.98 20.51 -4.52
N THR A 340 16.72 19.62 -5.47
CA THR A 340 15.36 19.17 -5.80
C THR A 340 15.40 17.70 -6.16
N CYS A 341 14.38 16.97 -5.70
CA CYS A 341 14.17 15.57 -6.03
C CYS A 341 13.17 15.49 -7.17
N THR A 342 13.59 14.89 -8.28
CA THR A 342 12.78 14.63 -9.47
C THR A 342 12.20 13.21 -9.48
N SER A 343 12.75 12.29 -8.68
CA SER A 343 12.16 10.97 -8.47
C SER A 343 10.88 11.10 -7.64
N LEU A 344 9.82 10.42 -8.06
CA LEU A 344 8.53 10.43 -7.39
C LEU A 344 8.28 9.09 -6.71
N ILE A 345 7.61 9.13 -5.55
CA ILE A 345 7.16 7.93 -4.87
C ILE A 345 6.08 7.27 -5.70
N GLU A 346 6.41 6.15 -6.33
CA GLU A 346 5.51 5.36 -7.15
C GLU A 346 5.21 3.99 -6.53
N GLY A 347 4.29 3.26 -7.17
CA GLY A 347 4.01 1.86 -6.87
C GLY A 347 2.93 1.59 -5.81
N ASP A 348 2.36 0.39 -5.90
CA ASP A 348 1.22 -0.02 -5.07
C ASP A 348 1.56 -0.28 -3.60
N TYR A 349 2.84 -0.40 -3.27
CA TYR A 349 3.33 -0.64 -1.92
C TYR A 349 3.51 0.65 -1.11
N SER A 350 3.62 1.79 -1.79
CA SER A 350 3.75 3.10 -1.15
C SER A 350 2.39 3.56 -0.63
N PRO A 351 2.32 4.15 0.59
CA PRO A 351 1.07 4.70 1.09
C PRO A 351 0.50 5.75 0.12
N VAL A 352 -0.80 5.68 -0.16
CA VAL A 352 -1.45 6.51 -1.18
C VAL A 352 -1.16 8.02 -1.03
N HIS A 353 -1.14 8.51 0.22
CA HIS A 353 -0.94 9.93 0.53
C HIS A 353 0.48 10.48 0.26
N VAL A 354 1.46 9.62 -0.03
CA VAL A 354 2.80 10.07 -0.46
C VAL A 354 3.06 9.79 -1.93
N ARG A 355 2.14 9.11 -2.64
CA ARG A 355 2.35 8.79 -4.06
C ARG A 355 2.36 10.08 -4.89
N GLY A 356 3.28 10.16 -5.84
CA GLY A 356 3.47 11.34 -6.67
C GLY A 356 4.10 12.54 -5.96
N LEU A 357 4.43 12.42 -4.67
CA LEU A 357 5.37 13.35 -4.03
C LEU A 357 6.80 12.94 -4.38
N PRO A 358 7.77 13.88 -4.33
CA PRO A 358 9.18 13.54 -4.42
C PRO A 358 9.58 12.47 -3.40
N GLU A 359 10.60 11.66 -3.71
CA GLU A 359 11.13 10.69 -2.73
C GLU A 359 11.85 11.38 -1.56
N LEU A 360 12.42 12.55 -1.82
CA LEU A 360 13.10 13.41 -0.85
C LEU A 360 12.50 14.82 -0.88
N ASP A 361 12.10 15.34 0.27
CA ASP A 361 11.39 16.63 0.39
C ASP A 361 12.18 17.73 1.12
N ALA A 362 13.36 17.41 1.66
CA ALA A 362 14.28 18.38 2.23
C ALA A 362 15.74 17.94 2.17
N PHE A 363 16.63 18.92 2.22
CA PHE A 363 18.07 18.74 2.10
C PHE A 363 18.80 19.59 3.13
N SER A 364 19.93 19.12 3.64
CA SER A 364 20.72 19.89 4.59
C SER A 364 22.21 19.56 4.48
N TRP A 365 23.03 20.60 4.57
CA TRP A 365 24.48 20.49 4.76
C TRP A 365 24.78 20.63 6.24
N VAL A 366 25.29 19.56 6.86
CA VAL A 366 25.41 19.48 8.32
C VAL A 366 26.79 18.98 8.76
N THR A 367 27.16 19.24 10.01
CA THR A 367 28.40 18.70 10.56
C THR A 367 28.35 17.17 10.65
N GLN A 368 29.51 16.52 10.79
CA GLN A 368 29.57 15.06 10.98
C GLN A 368 28.70 14.58 12.16
N SER A 369 28.76 15.30 13.29
CA SER A 369 27.99 14.97 14.50
C SER A 369 26.48 15.11 14.26
N ASP A 370 26.06 16.18 13.58
CA ASP A 370 24.65 16.42 13.27
C ASP A 370 24.13 15.37 12.29
N ALA A 371 24.89 15.04 11.23
CA ALA A 371 24.52 13.97 10.30
C ALA A 371 24.29 12.65 11.05
N GLN A 372 25.21 12.28 11.96
CA GLN A 372 25.09 11.07 12.76
C GLN A 372 23.84 11.07 13.68
N ALA A 373 23.40 12.25 14.15
CA ALA A 373 22.19 12.39 14.95
C ALA A 373 20.90 12.34 14.10
N MET A 374 20.96 12.85 12.86
CA MET A 374 19.81 13.00 11.96
C MET A 374 19.44 11.72 11.21
N VAL A 375 20.44 10.96 10.73
CA VAL A 375 20.20 9.87 9.77
C VAL A 375 19.59 8.62 10.40
N PHE A 376 19.01 7.76 9.55
CA PHE A 376 18.54 6.42 9.94
C PHE A 376 19.58 5.66 10.77
N GLN A 377 19.13 4.89 11.76
CA GLN A 377 19.99 4.12 12.64
C GLN A 377 20.97 3.20 11.88
N SER A 378 20.55 2.64 10.74
CA SER A 378 21.39 1.82 9.89
C SER A 378 22.53 2.59 9.21
N GLN A 379 22.48 3.92 9.13
CA GLN A 379 23.46 4.76 8.43
C GLN A 379 24.35 5.58 9.37
N LYS A 380 24.09 5.61 10.68
CA LYS A 380 24.92 6.36 11.64
C LYS A 380 26.40 5.99 11.60
N HIS A 381 26.71 4.74 11.27
CA HIS A 381 28.08 4.25 11.16
C HIS A 381 28.86 4.83 9.97
N LEU A 382 28.17 5.40 8.97
CA LEU A 382 28.79 6.08 7.83
C LEU A 382 29.45 7.41 8.24
N PHE A 383 28.95 8.03 9.31
CA PHE A 383 29.42 9.32 9.82
C PHE A 383 30.28 9.16 11.09
N GLY A 384 30.64 7.94 11.49
CA GLY A 384 31.52 7.69 12.62
C GLY A 384 32.99 7.91 12.26
N PRO A 385 33.90 7.97 13.25
CA PRO A 385 35.33 7.83 12.98
C PRO A 385 35.54 6.52 12.21
N VAL A 386 36.20 6.59 11.06
CA VAL A 386 36.57 5.40 10.30
C VAL A 386 37.38 4.52 11.24
N PRO A 387 36.91 3.31 11.60
CA PRO A 387 37.72 2.43 12.43
C PRO A 387 39.05 2.24 11.69
N GLU A 388 40.17 2.61 12.34
CA GLU A 388 41.50 2.40 11.77
C GLU A 388 41.53 0.99 11.19
N ARG A 389 41.70 0.88 9.87
CA ARG A 389 41.78 -0.42 9.21
C ARG A 389 42.95 -1.15 9.87
N ALA A 390 42.64 -2.10 10.74
CA ALA A 390 43.66 -2.94 11.36
C ALA A 390 44.56 -3.45 10.22
N PRO A 391 45.90 -3.26 10.31
CA PRO A 391 46.80 -3.60 9.23
C PRO A 391 46.54 -5.05 8.84
N LYS A 392 46.20 -5.28 7.56
CA LYS A 392 45.86 -6.60 7.03
C LYS A 392 46.91 -7.60 7.54
N ALA A 393 46.50 -8.48 8.45
CA ALA A 393 47.36 -9.52 8.96
C ALA A 393 47.93 -10.27 7.75
N LYS A 394 49.27 -10.27 7.62
CA LYS A 394 49.98 -10.93 6.51
C LYS A 394 49.41 -12.35 6.39
N ALA A 395 48.92 -12.68 5.19
CA ALA A 395 48.32 -13.97 4.89
C ALA A 395 49.17 -15.11 5.51
N ALA A 396 48.58 -15.82 6.47
CA ALA A 396 49.22 -16.95 7.09
C ALA A 396 49.47 -18.01 6.00
N LYS A 397 50.73 -18.46 5.89
CA LYS A 397 51.16 -19.51 4.96
C LYS A 397 50.25 -20.75 5.07
N PRO A 398 49.96 -21.44 3.96
CA PRO A 398 49.12 -22.63 3.97
C PRO A 398 49.74 -23.70 4.88
N ARG A 399 49.00 -24.11 5.91
CA ARG A 399 49.38 -25.20 6.81
C ARG A 399 49.29 -26.51 6.03
N GLY A 400 50.41 -27.21 5.98
CA GLY A 400 50.60 -28.45 5.25
C GLY A 400 49.66 -29.58 5.66
N GLN A 401 49.42 -30.43 4.67
CA GLN A 401 48.81 -31.76 4.73
C GLN A 401 49.19 -32.53 5.99
N ARG A 402 48.19 -33.08 6.68
CA ARG A 402 48.38 -34.23 7.58
C ARG A 402 47.37 -35.32 7.27
N GLY A 403 47.91 -36.39 6.69
CA GLY A 403 47.68 -37.80 7.00
C GLY A 403 46.26 -38.30 7.26
N ARG A 404 45.75 -39.08 6.29
CA ARG A 404 44.73 -40.11 6.51
C ARG A 404 45.32 -41.27 7.34
N GLY A 405 44.55 -41.75 8.30
CA GLY A 405 44.70 -43.07 8.94
C GLY A 405 43.30 -43.65 9.22
N PRO A 406 43.04 -44.95 8.99
CA PRO A 406 41.68 -45.48 8.90
C PRO A 406 41.20 -46.28 10.13
N ALA A 407 39.87 -46.44 10.16
CA ALA A 407 39.08 -47.57 10.64
C ALA A 407 39.02 -47.89 12.16
N ALA A 408 37.80 -47.92 12.70
CA ALA A 408 37.17 -49.11 13.30
C ALA A 408 35.71 -48.80 13.75
N ALA A 409 34.76 -49.59 13.25
CA ALA A 409 33.50 -49.97 13.94
C ALA A 409 33.85 -51.06 14.99
N PRO A 410 32.97 -51.56 15.90
CA PRO A 410 31.50 -51.71 15.86
C PRO A 410 30.87 -51.18 17.18
N GLU A 411 29.65 -51.43 17.65
CA GLU A 411 28.76 -52.58 17.61
C GLU A 411 27.39 -52.16 18.20
N ALA A 412 26.35 -52.93 17.88
CA ALA A 412 24.98 -52.73 18.32
C ALA A 412 24.74 -53.39 19.68
N GLU A 413 23.84 -52.83 20.50
CA GLU A 413 23.02 -53.61 21.42
C GLU A 413 21.61 -53.02 21.50
N ALA A 414 20.64 -53.94 21.42
CA ALA A 414 19.22 -53.76 21.64
C ALA A 414 18.83 -54.67 22.79
N GLU A 415 18.07 -54.14 23.76
CA GLU A 415 17.25 -54.83 24.77
C GLU A 415 16.73 -53.72 25.70
N GLY A 416 15.51 -53.66 26.22
CA GLY A 416 14.36 -54.53 26.19
C GLY A 416 13.42 -54.14 27.36
N SER A 417 12.10 -54.28 27.17
CA SER A 417 11.07 -54.47 28.21
C SER A 417 10.79 -53.28 29.16
N LYS A 418 9.66 -53.13 29.85
CA LYS A 418 8.26 -53.62 29.86
C LYS A 418 7.61 -52.89 31.05
N ASP A 419 6.29 -52.74 31.00
CA ASP A 419 5.34 -52.60 32.14
C ASP A 419 5.46 -51.36 33.07
N ASP A 420 4.56 -50.39 32.88
CA ASP A 420 3.40 -50.11 33.78
C ASP A 420 2.51 -48.98 33.20
#